data_AF-A0AAX0RAI9-F1
#
_entry.id   AF-A0AAX0RAI9-F1
#
_cell.length_a   1.000
_cell.length_b   1.000
_cell.length_c   1.000
_cell.angle_alpha   90.00
_cell.angle_beta   90.00
_cell.angle_gamma   90.00
#
_symmetry.space_group_name_H-M   'P 1'
#
loop_
_entity.id
_entity.type
_entity.pdbx_description
1 polymer ?
#
loop_
_entity_poly.entity_id
_entity_poly.type
_entity_poly.pdbx_seq_one_letter_code
_entity_poly.pdbx_strand_id
1 'polypeptide(L)'
;MQEDRLMPYVMRNADGDICGLFEQPQNGRADEFLPDDAAEVVAFVNQRVPAAYTIGKSTPWRRMSDEEVADVDAAMQSATLKQRRIYEAASYISTEDELFGTLKALLSAVLSPSRADELLAPET
;
A
#
# COMPACT_ATOMS: atom_id res chain seq x y z
N MET A 1 22.13 -11.33 26.80
CA MET A 1 21.34 -12.22 25.92
C MET A 1 21.38 -11.53 24.58
N GLN A 2 22.24 -12.02 23.69
CA GLN A 2 22.50 -11.39 22.39
C GLN A 2 21.25 -11.58 21.53
N GLU A 3 20.71 -10.48 21.05
CA GLU A 3 19.64 -10.46 20.07
C GLU A 3 20.16 -11.18 18.81
N ASP A 4 19.49 -12.27 18.44
CA ASP A 4 19.67 -12.95 17.16
C ASP A 4 19.21 -11.97 16.06
N ARG A 5 20.09 -11.03 15.71
CA ARG A 5 19.90 -10.11 14.60
C ARG A 5 19.90 -10.97 13.35
N LEU A 6 18.72 -11.29 12.84
CA LEU A 6 18.54 -12.02 11.59
C LEU A 6 19.28 -11.25 10.51
N MET A 7 20.29 -11.87 9.94
CA MET A 7 21.30 -11.24 9.11
C MET A 7 21.09 -11.80 7.68
N PRO A 8 20.25 -11.17 6.82
CA PRO A 8 19.88 -11.76 5.54
C PRO A 8 20.91 -11.55 4.43
N TYR A 9 21.11 -12.59 3.63
CA TYR A 9 21.78 -12.53 2.34
C TYR A 9 20.78 -12.15 1.26
N VAL A 10 21.15 -11.20 0.40
CA VAL A 10 20.24 -10.62 -0.59
C VAL A 10 20.57 -11.13 -1.99
N MET A 11 19.53 -11.47 -2.74
CA MET A 11 19.62 -11.71 -4.17
C MET A 11 19.17 -10.46 -4.91
N ARG A 12 19.96 -10.02 -5.88
CA ARG A 12 19.60 -8.91 -6.76
C ARG A 12 19.15 -9.40 -8.14
N ASN A 13 18.18 -8.72 -8.73
CA ASN A 13 17.76 -8.97 -10.12
C ASN A 13 18.72 -8.27 -11.12
N ALA A 14 18.42 -8.34 -12.41
CA ALA A 14 19.25 -7.70 -13.46
C ALA A 14 19.25 -6.16 -13.42
N ASP A 15 18.28 -5.55 -12.74
CA ASP A 15 18.17 -4.09 -12.54
C ASP A 15 18.96 -3.62 -11.30
N GLY A 16 19.36 -4.57 -10.44
CA GLY A 16 20.08 -4.30 -9.19
C GLY A 16 19.18 -4.24 -7.96
N ASP A 17 17.85 -4.39 -8.08
CA ASP A 17 16.95 -4.44 -6.93
C ASP A 17 17.03 -5.77 -6.19
N ILE A 18 16.82 -5.73 -4.87
CA ILE A 18 16.61 -6.94 -4.07
C ILE A 18 15.36 -7.66 -4.60
N CYS A 19 15.52 -8.92 -4.96
CA CYS A 19 14.43 -9.80 -5.40
C CYS A 19 14.31 -11.08 -4.55
N GLY A 20 15.13 -11.23 -3.51
CA GLY A 20 15.04 -12.33 -2.57
C GLY A 20 15.92 -12.12 -1.33
N LEU A 21 15.48 -12.67 -0.20
CA LEU A 21 16.22 -12.70 1.07
C LEU A 21 16.43 -14.15 1.51
N PHE A 22 17.62 -14.46 2.01
CA PHE A 22 18.02 -15.79 2.44
C PHE A 22 18.74 -15.73 3.80
N GLU A 23 18.53 -16.73 4.66
CA GLU A 23 19.21 -16.82 5.95
C GLU A 23 20.68 -17.26 5.82
N GLN A 24 21.07 -17.79 4.66
CA GLN A 24 22.39 -18.33 4.37
C GLN A 24 22.87 -17.88 2.98
N PRO A 25 24.19 -17.73 2.77
CA PRO A 25 24.73 -17.34 1.48
C PRO A 25 24.41 -18.39 0.42
N GLN A 26 23.95 -17.94 -0.73
CA GLN A 26 23.71 -18.77 -1.90
C GLN A 26 24.73 -18.39 -2.98
N ASN A 27 25.75 -19.23 -3.17
CA ASN A 27 26.84 -18.95 -4.10
C ASN A 27 26.31 -18.59 -5.51
N GLY A 28 26.70 -17.42 -6.02
CA GLY A 28 26.28 -16.91 -7.32
C GLY A 28 24.82 -16.46 -7.41
N ARG A 29 24.12 -16.32 -6.28
CA ARG A 29 22.68 -15.96 -6.21
C ARG A 29 22.38 -14.93 -5.12
N ALA A 30 22.83 -15.19 -3.89
CA ALA A 30 22.68 -14.31 -2.74
C ALA A 30 23.97 -14.37 -1.91
N ASP A 31 25.03 -13.74 -2.44
CA ASP A 31 26.34 -13.66 -1.79
C ASP A 31 26.51 -12.34 -1.02
N GLU A 32 25.73 -11.32 -1.40
CA GLU A 32 25.73 -10.02 -0.76
C GLU A 32 25.02 -10.09 0.59
N PHE A 33 25.71 -9.62 1.62
CA PHE A 33 25.21 -9.55 2.96
C PHE A 33 24.70 -8.13 3.27
N LEU A 34 23.42 -7.99 3.68
CA LEU A 34 22.87 -6.73 4.15
C LEU A 34 22.20 -6.89 5.52
N PRO A 35 22.37 -5.93 6.45
CA PRO A 35 21.65 -5.97 7.73
C PRO A 35 20.14 -5.83 7.51
N ASP A 36 19.32 -6.42 8.41
CA ASP A 36 17.85 -6.40 8.28
C ASP A 36 17.25 -4.99 8.32
N ASP A 37 17.92 -4.07 9.04
CA ASP A 37 17.58 -2.65 9.12
C ASP A 37 18.15 -1.82 7.96
N ALA A 38 18.88 -2.43 7.01
CA ALA A 38 19.29 -1.72 5.80
C ALA A 38 18.04 -1.20 5.06
N ALA A 39 18.08 0.07 4.65
CA ALA A 39 16.94 0.71 4.00
C ALA A 39 16.40 -0.09 2.80
N GLU A 40 17.27 -0.73 2.02
CA GLU A 40 16.87 -1.59 0.88
C GLU A 40 16.18 -2.89 1.34
N VAL A 41 16.66 -3.52 2.41
CA VAL A 41 16.06 -4.75 2.97
C VAL A 41 14.71 -4.43 3.60
N VAL A 42 14.64 -3.36 4.38
CA VAL A 42 13.39 -2.83 4.95
C VAL A 42 12.41 -2.47 3.84
N ALA A 43 12.87 -1.80 2.78
CA ALA A 43 12.04 -1.49 1.62
C ALA A 43 11.51 -2.76 0.95
N PHE A 44 12.37 -3.75 0.67
CA PHE A 44 11.96 -5.02 0.07
C PHE A 44 10.95 -5.80 0.94
N VAL A 45 11.19 -5.87 2.25
CA VAL A 45 10.27 -6.53 3.20
C VAL A 45 8.92 -5.81 3.25
N ASN A 46 8.93 -4.47 3.27
CA ASN A 46 7.72 -3.65 3.25
C ASN A 46 7.05 -3.60 1.86
N GLN A 47 7.78 -3.91 0.80
CA GLN A 47 7.28 -3.97 -0.58
C GLN A 47 6.55 -5.29 -0.88
N ARG A 48 6.45 -6.22 0.08
CA ARG A 48 5.44 -7.29 -0.01
C ARG A 48 4.10 -6.60 -0.26
N VAL A 49 3.54 -6.84 -1.46
CA VAL A 49 2.20 -6.39 -1.85
C VAL A 49 1.31 -6.56 -0.63
N PRO A 50 0.73 -5.47 -0.08
CA PRO A 50 -0.12 -5.61 1.09
C PRO A 50 -1.14 -6.70 0.78
N ALA A 51 -1.20 -7.71 1.64
CA ALA A 51 -2.12 -8.82 1.46
C ALA A 51 -3.49 -8.23 1.14
N ALA A 52 -4.14 -8.76 0.09
CA ALA A 52 -5.40 -8.23 -0.37
C ALA A 52 -6.32 -7.99 0.83
N TYR A 53 -6.74 -6.75 1.02
CA TYR A 53 -7.54 -6.37 2.17
C TYR A 53 -8.78 -5.62 1.71
N THR A 54 -9.79 -5.67 2.56
CA THR A 54 -11.07 -5.03 2.32
C THR A 54 -11.35 -4.11 3.50
N ILE A 55 -11.82 -2.90 3.20
CA ILE A 55 -12.27 -1.94 4.21
C ILE A 55 -13.74 -1.62 4.00
N GLY A 56 -14.44 -1.23 5.06
CA GLY A 56 -15.77 -0.65 4.97
C GLY A 56 -15.79 0.62 4.11
N LYS A 57 -16.83 0.81 3.29
CA LYS A 57 -16.99 2.05 2.49
C LYS A 57 -17.03 3.31 3.36
N SER A 58 -17.50 3.19 4.60
CA SER A 58 -17.57 4.30 5.57
C SER A 58 -16.21 4.65 6.20
N THR A 59 -15.21 3.77 6.09
CA THR A 59 -13.93 3.89 6.80
C THR A 59 -13.11 5.08 6.35
N PRO A 60 -12.94 5.36 5.05
CA PRO A 60 -12.24 6.57 4.60
C PRO A 60 -12.91 7.85 5.13
N TRP A 61 -14.24 7.92 5.11
CA TRP A 61 -14.99 9.09 5.61
C TRP A 61 -14.84 9.31 7.11
N ARG A 62 -14.75 8.23 7.90
CA ARG A 62 -14.51 8.33 9.35
C ARG A 62 -13.11 8.82 9.70
N ARG A 63 -12.15 8.67 8.77
CA ARG A 63 -10.74 9.08 8.95
C ARG A 63 -10.47 10.51 8.44
N MET A 64 -11.37 11.06 7.64
CA MET A 64 -11.30 12.43 7.11
C MET A 64 -11.81 13.45 8.13
N SER A 65 -11.28 14.68 8.08
CA SER A 65 -11.91 15.84 8.71
C SER A 65 -13.11 16.34 7.88
N ASP A 66 -14.01 17.14 8.48
CA ASP A 66 -15.17 17.70 7.77
C ASP A 66 -14.78 18.53 6.52
N GLU A 67 -13.63 19.22 6.57
CA GLU A 67 -13.08 19.96 5.42
C GLU A 67 -12.68 19.00 4.29
N GLU A 68 -11.93 17.94 4.61
CA GLU A 68 -11.54 16.92 3.63
C GLU A 68 -12.77 16.21 3.04
N VAL A 69 -13.80 15.95 3.86
CA VAL A 69 -15.06 15.38 3.38
C VAL A 69 -15.72 16.27 2.34
N ALA A 70 -15.76 17.59 2.56
CA ALA A 70 -16.36 18.53 1.61
C ALA A 70 -15.62 18.54 0.26
N ASP A 71 -14.29 18.55 0.29
CA ASP A 71 -13.46 18.52 -0.93
C ASP A 71 -13.62 17.20 -1.70
N VAL A 72 -13.62 16.07 -0.97
CA VAL A 72 -13.81 14.74 -1.56
C VAL A 72 -15.23 14.55 -2.09
N ASP A 73 -16.25 15.05 -1.41
CA ASP A 73 -17.64 15.02 -1.89
C ASP A 73 -17.79 15.78 -3.21
N ALA A 74 -17.23 17.00 -3.31
CA ALA A 74 -17.25 17.78 -4.55
C ALA A 74 -16.56 17.03 -5.71
N ALA A 75 -15.44 16.36 -5.44
CA ALA A 75 -14.76 15.52 -6.42
C ALA A 75 -15.59 14.30 -6.83
N MET A 76 -16.26 13.64 -5.88
CA MET A 76 -17.14 12.50 -6.13
C MET A 76 -18.37 12.91 -6.96
N GLN A 77 -18.92 14.11 -6.77
CA GLN A 77 -20.02 14.62 -7.58
C GLN A 77 -19.60 14.86 -9.05
N SER A 78 -18.34 15.20 -9.29
CA SER A 78 -17.76 15.34 -10.62
C SER A 78 -17.45 14.01 -11.31
N ALA A 79 -17.45 12.89 -10.57
CA ALA A 79 -17.23 11.57 -11.14
C ALA A 79 -18.39 11.13 -12.07
N THR A 80 -18.08 10.23 -12.99
CA THR A 80 -19.07 9.72 -13.94
C THR A 80 -20.23 9.02 -13.22
N LEU A 81 -21.42 9.03 -13.83
CA LEU A 81 -22.60 8.40 -13.23
C LEU A 81 -22.35 6.91 -12.93
N LYS A 82 -21.62 6.21 -13.80
CA LYS A 82 -21.26 4.80 -13.59
C LYS A 82 -20.43 4.62 -12.31
N GLN A 83 -19.38 5.42 -12.12
CA GLN A 83 -18.52 5.35 -10.92
C GLN A 83 -19.29 5.65 -9.65
N ARG A 84 -20.14 6.68 -9.66
CA ARG A 84 -21.01 7.00 -8.52
C ARG A 84 -21.95 5.84 -8.19
N ARG A 85 -22.59 5.22 -9.18
CA ARG A 85 -23.49 4.07 -8.96
C ARG A 85 -22.78 2.83 -8.43
N ILE A 86 -21.57 2.54 -8.91
CA ILE A 86 -20.73 1.45 -8.39
C ILE A 86 -20.37 1.73 -6.93
N TYR A 87 -19.92 2.95 -6.63
CA TYR A 87 -19.56 3.36 -5.28
C TYR A 87 -20.77 3.34 -4.31
N GLU A 88 -21.94 3.81 -4.75
CA GLU A 88 -23.17 3.77 -3.97
C GLU A 88 -23.61 2.33 -3.68
N ALA A 89 -23.54 1.43 -4.67
CA ALA A 89 -23.91 0.03 -4.52
C ALA A 89 -22.93 -0.79 -3.67
N ALA A 90 -21.67 -0.37 -3.58
CA ALA A 90 -20.66 -1.05 -2.79
C ALA A 90 -20.91 -0.90 -1.29
N SER A 91 -20.76 -1.98 -0.52
CA SER A 91 -20.68 -1.94 0.95
C SER A 91 -19.23 -1.87 1.46
N TYR A 92 -18.30 -2.32 0.63
CA TYR A 92 -16.88 -2.48 0.95
C TYR A 92 -16.01 -2.06 -0.23
N ILE A 93 -14.75 -1.72 0.07
CA ILE A 93 -13.73 -1.37 -0.91
C ILE A 93 -12.59 -2.38 -0.72
N SER A 94 -12.28 -3.16 -1.76
CA SER A 94 -11.20 -4.16 -1.74
C SER A 94 -10.04 -3.69 -2.61
N THR A 95 -8.80 -3.93 -2.16
CA THR A 95 -7.58 -3.64 -2.95
C THR A 95 -7.51 -4.41 -4.27
N GLU A 96 -8.30 -5.47 -4.43
CA GLU A 96 -8.38 -6.26 -5.66
C GLU A 96 -9.42 -5.72 -6.66
N ASP A 97 -10.25 -4.76 -6.24
CA ASP A 97 -11.33 -4.20 -7.06
C ASP A 97 -10.90 -2.92 -7.82
N GLU A 98 -11.42 -2.73 -9.03
CA GLU A 98 -11.14 -1.52 -9.84
C GLU A 98 -11.57 -0.22 -9.12
N LEU A 99 -12.56 -0.32 -8.23
CA LEU A 99 -13.04 0.79 -7.42
C LEU A 99 -11.95 1.32 -6.49
N PHE A 100 -11.09 0.47 -5.94
CA PHE A 100 -10.01 0.89 -5.03
C PHE A 100 -9.00 1.75 -5.77
N GLY A 101 -8.55 1.32 -6.95
CA GLY A 101 -7.63 2.12 -7.77
C GLY A 101 -8.24 3.47 -8.18
N THR A 102 -9.51 3.46 -8.57
CA THR A 102 -10.26 4.67 -8.94
C THR A 102 -10.40 5.64 -7.76
N LEU A 103 -10.79 5.14 -6.58
CA LEU A 103 -10.95 5.95 -5.39
C LEU A 103 -9.62 6.47 -4.87
N LYS A 104 -8.57 5.63 -4.86
CA LYS A 104 -7.21 6.04 -4.47
C LYS A 104 -6.70 7.16 -5.37
N ALA A 105 -6.91 7.08 -6.67
CA ALA A 105 -6.53 8.13 -7.61
C ALA A 105 -7.28 9.44 -7.34
N LEU A 106 -8.59 9.38 -7.09
CA LEU A 106 -9.40 10.56 -6.75
C LEU A 106 -8.93 11.20 -5.44
N LEU A 107 -8.77 10.42 -4.37
CA LEU A 107 -8.29 10.91 -3.08
C LEU A 107 -6.86 11.50 -3.18
N SER A 108 -6.01 10.89 -4.00
CA SER A 108 -4.64 11.37 -4.22
C SER A 108 -4.62 12.72 -4.93
N ALA A 109 -5.56 12.94 -5.86
CA ALA A 109 -5.68 14.19 -6.59
C ALA A 109 -6.26 15.33 -5.75
N VAL A 110 -7.16 15.02 -4.81
CA VAL A 110 -7.87 16.00 -3.99
C VAL A 110 -7.07 16.36 -2.74
N LEU A 111 -6.60 15.36 -1.99
CA LEU A 111 -6.00 15.57 -0.67
C LEU A 111 -4.47 15.48 -0.71
N SER A 112 -3.95 14.38 -1.27
CA SER A 112 -2.54 14.08 -1.56
C SER A 112 -2.35 12.55 -1.63
N PRO A 113 -1.32 12.04 -2.32
CA PRO A 113 -1.06 10.60 -2.41
C PRO A 113 -0.82 9.95 -1.04
N SER A 114 -0.05 10.59 -0.16
CA SER A 114 0.19 10.09 1.20
C SER A 114 -1.10 10.00 2.02
N ARG A 115 -1.96 11.01 1.92
CA ARG A 115 -3.24 11.04 2.65
C ARG A 115 -4.20 9.99 2.13
N ALA A 116 -4.27 9.79 0.81
CA ALA A 116 -5.07 8.73 0.22
C ALA A 116 -4.67 7.33 0.72
N ASP A 117 -3.38 7.08 0.90
CA ASP A 117 -2.88 5.82 1.44
C ASP A 117 -3.32 5.61 2.89
N GLU A 118 -3.21 6.63 3.75
CA GLU A 118 -3.68 6.55 5.14
C GLU A 118 -5.20 6.32 5.26
N LEU A 119 -5.98 7.00 4.41
CA LEU A 119 -7.44 6.86 4.40
C LEU A 119 -7.89 5.47 3.95
N LEU A 120 -7.15 4.85 3.04
CA LEU A 120 -7.44 3.54 2.48
C LEU A 120 -6.68 2.40 3.16
N ALA A 121 -5.83 2.67 4.15
CA ALA A 121 -5.11 1.65 4.90
C ALA A 121 -6.07 0.62 5.53
N PRO A 122 -5.62 -0.64 5.72
CA PRO A 122 -6.46 -1.71 6.28
C PRO A 122 -7.10 -1.33 7.63
N GLU A 123 -8.25 -1.93 7.92
CA GLU A 123 -8.87 -1.85 9.24
C GLU A 123 -8.13 -2.80 10.19
N THR A 124 -7.66 -2.29 11.32
CA THR A 124 -6.97 -3.07 12.36
C THR A 124 -7.96 -3.59 13.39
#